data_AF-A0A9P3JJT1-F1
#
_entry.id   AF-A0A9P3JJT1-F1
#
_cell.length_a   1.000
_cell.length_b   1.000
_cell.length_c   1.000
_cell.angle_alpha   90.00
_cell.angle_beta   90.00
_cell.angle_gamma   90.00
#
_symmetry.space_group_name_H-M   'P 1'
#
loop_
_entity.id
_entity.type
_entity.pdbx_description
1 polymer ?
#
loop_
_entity_poly.entity_id
_entity_poly.type
_entity_poly.pdbx_seq_one_letter_code
_entity_poly.pdbx_strand_id
1 'polypeptide(L)'
;MDPTQRSAIVIDNGSGFTKMGFGGNLEPSFVIPTVVACHDSFAGSAALAAPAANPVSPAQQQQQAHVAALMADLDVHVGEAAYAAVRSGPYKLTHPVQRGQIEAWDAMEHLWQQALFKHLRVEPEEHVLLLAESPLTPPEHREYIAEIIFNVAGLYMASQPSLALTAANTAAQVPMTGVVVDAGFGSASVVPVVEGYVLGGSSRSMPVGGAHSTAFVQQLMRDRGEPVPVEEATEVARRVKETYGYTCSDLVK
;
A
#
# COMPACT_ATOMS: atom_id res chain seq x y z
N MET A 1 11.71 27.65 -8.83
CA MET A 1 10.97 28.21 -7.69
C MET A 1 11.44 27.53 -6.43
N ASP A 2 11.32 28.15 -5.27
CA ASP A 2 11.66 27.49 -3.99
C ASP A 2 10.67 26.34 -3.75
N PRO A 3 11.11 25.07 -3.65
CA PRO A 3 10.22 23.92 -3.45
C PRO A 3 9.38 24.03 -2.17
N THR A 4 9.83 24.83 -1.19
CA THR A 4 9.10 25.07 0.06
C THR A 4 7.86 25.97 -0.13
N GLN A 5 7.72 26.62 -1.30
CA GLN A 5 6.53 27.41 -1.63
C GLN A 5 5.39 26.56 -2.20
N ARG A 6 5.65 25.30 -2.57
CA ARG A 6 4.61 24.38 -3.04
C ARG A 6 4.13 23.49 -1.90
N SER A 7 2.86 23.11 -1.94
CA SER A 7 2.28 22.20 -0.96
C SER A 7 3.03 20.87 -0.96
N ALA A 8 3.46 20.42 0.21
CA ALA A 8 4.08 19.11 0.37
C ALA A 8 3.11 18.00 -0.04
N ILE A 9 3.62 16.92 -0.62
CA ILE A 9 2.85 15.71 -0.88
C ILE A 9 2.92 14.83 0.36
N VAL A 10 1.78 14.28 0.79
CA VAL A 10 1.69 13.37 1.93
C VAL A 10 1.22 12.02 1.40
N ILE A 11 1.95 10.95 1.67
CA ILE A 11 1.57 9.57 1.31
C ILE A 11 1.66 8.67 2.55
N ASP A 12 0.57 7.97 2.86
CA ASP A 12 0.48 6.95 3.90
C ASP A 12 0.25 5.57 3.26
N ASN A 13 1.27 4.72 3.30
CA ASN A 13 1.30 3.40 2.67
C ASN A 13 0.78 2.34 3.66
N GLY A 14 -0.54 2.14 3.72
CA GLY A 14 -1.13 1.07 4.54
C GLY A 14 -1.21 -0.27 3.80
N SER A 15 -1.24 -1.39 4.52
CA SER A 15 -1.40 -2.73 3.91
C SER A 15 -2.71 -2.94 3.15
N GLY A 16 -3.76 -2.19 3.50
CA GLY A 16 -5.06 -2.26 2.82
C GLY A 16 -5.24 -1.13 1.81
N PHE A 17 -4.91 0.09 2.22
CA PHE A 17 -5.13 1.30 1.43
C PHE A 17 -3.92 2.24 1.51
N THR A 18 -3.62 2.85 0.39
CA THR A 18 -2.65 3.94 0.25
C THR A 18 -3.43 5.23 0.16
N LYS A 19 -3.14 6.15 1.07
CA LYS A 19 -3.75 7.49 1.11
C LYS A 19 -2.72 8.49 0.63
N MET A 20 -3.13 9.43 -0.20
CA MET A 20 -2.23 10.43 -0.76
C MET A 20 -2.94 11.76 -0.99
N GLY A 21 -2.22 12.86 -0.79
CA GLY A 21 -2.78 14.20 -0.97
C GLY A 21 -1.77 15.31 -0.75
N PHE A 22 -2.27 16.54 -0.73
CA PHE A 22 -1.46 17.73 -0.51
C PHE A 22 -1.57 18.19 0.94
N GLY A 23 -0.44 18.58 1.54
CA GLY A 23 -0.38 19.22 2.84
C GLY A 23 -1.23 20.49 2.86
N GLY A 24 -2.00 20.65 3.93
CA GLY A 24 -2.98 21.73 4.10
C GLY A 24 -4.41 21.37 3.74
N ASN A 25 -4.63 20.26 3.01
CA ASN A 25 -5.99 19.74 2.80
C ASN A 25 -6.54 19.06 4.06
N LEU A 26 -7.87 19.11 4.22
CA LEU A 26 -8.57 18.46 5.34
C LEU A 26 -8.52 16.93 5.25
N GLU A 27 -8.59 16.40 4.04
CA GLU A 27 -8.65 14.97 3.74
C GLU A 27 -7.65 14.61 2.63
N PRO A 28 -7.19 13.35 2.56
CA PRO A 28 -6.37 12.90 1.44
C PRO A 28 -7.13 13.09 0.13
N SER A 29 -6.43 13.55 -0.91
CA SER A 29 -7.00 13.71 -2.25
C SER A 29 -7.45 12.37 -2.85
N PHE A 30 -6.73 11.30 -2.54
CA PHE A 30 -7.02 9.95 -3.00
C PHE A 30 -6.79 8.93 -1.91
N VAL A 31 -7.66 7.92 -1.89
CA VAL A 31 -7.50 6.69 -1.12
C VAL A 31 -7.71 5.55 -2.09
N ILE A 32 -6.66 4.76 -2.34
CA ILE A 32 -6.70 3.63 -3.26
C ILE A 32 -6.33 2.34 -2.55
N PRO A 33 -6.85 1.18 -2.97
CA PRO A 33 -6.37 -0.10 -2.46
C PRO A 33 -4.86 -0.28 -2.70
N THR A 34 -4.11 -0.73 -1.70
CA THR A 34 -2.67 -1.00 -1.80
C THR A 34 -2.45 -2.35 -2.46
N VAL A 35 -2.72 -2.40 -3.76
CA VAL A 35 -2.60 -3.61 -4.58
C VAL A 35 -2.06 -3.26 -5.96
N VAL A 36 -1.29 -4.20 -6.50
CA VAL A 36 -0.72 -4.10 -7.84
C VAL A 36 -0.96 -5.43 -8.55
N ALA A 37 -1.44 -5.37 -9.78
CA ALA A 37 -1.58 -6.52 -10.66
C ALA A 37 -0.47 -6.44 -11.70
N CYS A 38 0.40 -7.44 -11.68
CA CYS A 38 1.51 -7.61 -12.62
C CYS A 38 1.22 -8.81 -13.52
N HIS A 39 1.63 -8.74 -14.79
CA HIS A 39 1.47 -9.86 -15.72
C HIS A 39 2.38 -11.04 -15.31
N ASP A 40 1.91 -12.28 -15.44
CA ASP A 40 2.65 -13.48 -15.01
C ASP A 40 4.06 -13.62 -15.64
N SER A 41 4.29 -12.99 -16.79
CA SER A 41 5.61 -12.88 -17.45
C SER A 41 6.68 -12.23 -16.55
N PHE A 42 6.27 -11.43 -15.57
CA PHE A 42 7.16 -10.74 -14.64
C PHE A 42 7.65 -11.66 -13.51
N ALA A 43 6.85 -12.66 -13.10
CA ALA A 43 7.18 -13.54 -11.98
C ALA A 43 8.22 -14.64 -12.33
N GLY A 44 8.73 -14.65 -13.56
CA GLY A 44 9.62 -15.70 -14.03
C GLY A 44 10.39 -15.34 -15.30
N SER A 45 11.32 -14.39 -15.21
CA SER A 45 12.36 -14.16 -16.24
C SER A 45 13.36 -15.34 -16.36
N ALA A 46 12.94 -16.58 -16.09
CA ALA A 46 13.76 -17.78 -16.23
C ALA A 46 13.08 -18.92 -17.02
N ALA A 47 11.81 -18.81 -17.41
CA ALA A 47 11.18 -19.89 -18.18
C ALA A 47 10.07 -19.32 -19.05
N LEU A 48 10.31 -19.22 -20.36
CA LEU A 48 9.39 -19.53 -21.45
C LEU A 48 10.09 -19.20 -22.79
N ALA A 49 11.19 -19.90 -23.07
CA ALA A 49 11.67 -20.06 -24.44
C ALA A 49 10.90 -21.22 -25.09
N ALA A 50 9.72 -20.93 -25.64
CA ALA A 50 9.09 -21.84 -26.60
C ALA A 50 9.72 -21.63 -27.99
N PRO A 51 10.06 -22.69 -28.74
CA PRO A 51 10.77 -22.54 -30.00
C PRO A 51 9.80 -22.06 -31.08
N ALA A 52 9.99 -20.82 -31.56
CA ALA A 52 9.29 -20.33 -32.74
C ALA A 52 9.86 -20.98 -34.02
N ALA A 53 8.97 -21.47 -34.88
CA ALA A 53 9.27 -22.24 -36.08
C ALA A 53 9.79 -21.41 -37.29
N ASN A 54 10.43 -20.27 -37.06
CA ASN A 54 11.03 -19.46 -38.13
C ASN A 54 12.46 -19.04 -37.73
N PRO A 55 13.45 -19.15 -38.63
CA PRO A 55 14.82 -18.72 -38.34
C PRO A 55 14.88 -17.19 -38.38
N VAL A 56 14.51 -16.57 -37.26
CA VAL A 56 14.74 -15.14 -37.04
C VAL A 56 16.18 -14.98 -36.58
N SER A 57 16.90 -14.02 -37.15
CA SER A 57 18.27 -13.69 -36.76
C SER A 57 18.38 -13.54 -35.23
N PRO A 58 19.42 -14.05 -34.54
CA PRO A 58 19.52 -13.96 -33.08
C PRO A 58 19.45 -12.51 -32.56
N ALA A 59 19.94 -11.53 -33.34
CA ALA A 59 19.81 -10.10 -33.03
C ALA A 59 18.37 -9.57 -33.08
N GLN A 60 17.52 -10.09 -33.98
CA GLN A 60 16.12 -9.69 -34.09
C GLN A 60 15.25 -10.32 -32.99
N GLN A 61 15.56 -11.56 -32.58
CA GLN A 61 14.94 -12.18 -31.40
C GLN A 61 15.27 -11.43 -30.11
N GLN A 62 16.51 -10.98 -29.95
CA GLN A 62 16.94 -10.23 -28.76
C GLN A 62 16.28 -8.84 -28.70
N GLN A 63 16.15 -8.16 -29.83
CA GLN A 63 15.44 -6.88 -29.93
C GLN A 63 13.93 -7.04 -29.65
N GLN A 64 13.28 -8.07 -30.20
CA GLN A 64 11.86 -8.34 -29.95
C GLN A 64 11.57 -8.74 -28.50
N ALA A 65 12.44 -9.55 -27.89
CA ALA A 65 12.33 -9.92 -26.48
C ALA A 65 12.52 -8.70 -25.57
N HIS A 66 13.44 -7.79 -25.90
CA HIS A 66 13.65 -6.56 -25.14
C HIS A 66 12.43 -5.62 -25.22
N VAL A 67 11.86 -5.44 -26.41
CA VAL A 67 10.64 -4.64 -26.59
C VAL A 67 9.45 -5.26 -25.86
N ALA A 68 9.29 -6.59 -25.93
CA ALA A 68 8.23 -7.28 -25.20
C ALA A 68 8.39 -7.17 -23.68
N ALA A 69 9.61 -7.23 -23.15
CA ALA A 69 9.90 -7.02 -21.73
C ALA A 69 9.57 -5.58 -21.29
N LEU A 70 9.97 -4.57 -22.08
CA LEU A 70 9.61 -3.17 -21.85
C LEU A 70 8.09 -2.93 -21.88
N MET A 71 7.37 -3.60 -22.77
CA MET A 71 5.91 -3.49 -22.83
C MET A 71 5.22 -4.19 -21.65
N ALA A 72 5.78 -5.29 -21.15
CA ALA A 72 5.27 -5.97 -19.97
C ALA A 72 5.49 -5.18 -18.68
N ASP A 73 6.59 -4.43 -18.59
CA ASP A 73 6.89 -3.52 -17.47
C ASP A 73 5.90 -2.34 -17.40
N LEU A 74 5.38 -1.91 -18.55
CA LEU A 74 4.35 -0.87 -18.64
C LEU A 74 2.93 -1.40 -18.39
N ASP A 75 2.73 -2.72 -18.40
CA ASP A 75 1.42 -3.38 -18.25
C ASP A 75 1.12 -3.72 -16.79
N VAL A 76 1.17 -2.70 -15.94
CA VAL A 76 0.96 -2.80 -14.49
C VAL A 76 -0.27 -1.99 -14.09
N HIS A 77 -1.19 -2.66 -13.40
CA HIS A 77 -2.42 -2.04 -12.89
C HIS A 77 -2.36 -1.87 -11.38
N VAL A 78 -2.78 -0.71 -10.88
CA VAL A 78 -2.71 -0.35 -9.46
C VAL A 78 -4.10 -0.03 -8.92
N GLY A 79 -4.35 -0.38 -7.65
CA GLY A 79 -5.60 -0.08 -6.95
C GLY A 79 -6.81 -0.82 -7.51
N GLU A 80 -7.95 -0.14 -7.67
CA GLU A 80 -9.17 -0.75 -8.21
C GLU A 80 -8.99 -1.36 -9.61
N ALA A 81 -8.12 -0.75 -10.42
CA ALA A 81 -7.81 -1.26 -11.75
C ALA A 81 -7.09 -2.62 -11.69
N ALA A 82 -6.33 -2.89 -10.62
CA ALA A 82 -5.67 -4.17 -10.42
C ALA A 82 -6.69 -5.31 -10.25
N TYR A 83 -7.74 -5.09 -9.45
CA TYR A 83 -8.82 -6.07 -9.28
C TYR A 83 -9.57 -6.34 -10.58
N ALA A 84 -9.80 -5.30 -11.39
CA ALA A 84 -10.42 -5.46 -12.70
C ALA A 84 -9.52 -6.26 -13.66
N ALA A 85 -8.24 -5.94 -13.72
CA ALA A 85 -7.27 -6.60 -14.59
C ALA A 85 -7.18 -8.11 -14.32
N VAL A 86 -7.11 -8.50 -13.05
CA VAL A 86 -7.06 -9.92 -12.62
C VAL A 86 -8.33 -10.69 -13.04
N ARG A 87 -9.50 -10.04 -13.06
CA ARG A 87 -10.75 -10.69 -13.54
C ARG A 87 -10.76 -10.89 -15.05
N SER A 88 -10.11 -10.00 -15.80
CA SER A 88 -10.16 -9.96 -17.26
C SER A 88 -8.97 -10.62 -17.97
N GLY A 89 -7.88 -10.96 -17.27
CA GLY A 89 -6.65 -11.38 -17.92
C GLY A 89 -5.66 -12.12 -17.01
N PRO A 90 -4.48 -12.50 -17.55
CA PRO A 90 -3.46 -13.31 -16.87
C PRO A 90 -2.57 -12.45 -15.93
N TYR A 91 -3.20 -11.70 -15.03
CA TYR A 91 -2.49 -10.88 -14.06
C TYR A 91 -2.54 -11.51 -12.67
N LYS A 92 -1.43 -11.38 -11.94
CA LYS A 92 -1.33 -11.80 -10.55
C LYS A 92 -1.45 -10.59 -9.63
N LEU A 93 -2.39 -10.66 -8.69
CA LEU A 93 -2.55 -9.66 -7.64
C LEU A 93 -1.44 -9.79 -6.60
N THR A 94 -0.74 -8.70 -6.32
CA THR A 94 0.34 -8.58 -5.34
C THR A 94 0.03 -7.48 -4.34
N HIS A 95 0.23 -7.76 -3.06
CA HIS A 95 0.13 -6.79 -1.97
C HIS A 95 1.54 -6.33 -1.57
N PRO A 96 1.97 -5.12 -1.98
CA PRO A 96 3.34 -4.68 -1.73
C PRO A 96 3.64 -4.44 -0.26
N VAL A 97 2.64 -4.04 0.52
CA VAL A 97 2.77 -3.77 1.96
C VAL A 97 2.04 -4.84 2.77
N GLN A 98 2.76 -5.61 3.57
CA GLN A 98 2.21 -6.62 4.46
C GLN A 98 2.59 -6.35 5.91
N ARG A 99 1.59 -6.31 6.80
CA ARG A 99 1.78 -6.06 8.25
C ARG A 99 2.56 -4.78 8.56
N GLY A 100 2.43 -3.77 7.71
CA GLY A 100 3.13 -2.48 7.84
C GLY A 100 4.59 -2.50 7.38
N GLN A 101 5.04 -3.52 6.65
CA GLN A 101 6.36 -3.60 6.01
C GLN A 101 6.20 -3.76 4.51
N ILE A 102 7.14 -3.21 3.74
CA ILE A 102 7.18 -3.39 2.29
C ILE A 102 7.90 -4.71 2.00
N GLU A 103 7.21 -5.63 1.31
CA GLU A 103 7.72 -6.96 0.97
C GLU A 103 7.97 -7.09 -0.55
N ALA A 104 7.14 -6.46 -1.38
CA ALA A 104 7.30 -6.46 -2.83
C ALA A 104 7.66 -5.05 -3.33
N TRP A 105 8.97 -4.83 -3.45
CA TRP A 105 9.57 -3.54 -3.79
C TRP A 105 9.24 -3.07 -5.20
N ASP A 106 9.34 -3.94 -6.20
CA ASP A 106 8.99 -3.60 -7.60
C ASP A 106 7.53 -3.13 -7.68
N ALA A 107 6.61 -3.83 -7.02
CA ALA A 107 5.21 -3.43 -6.96
C ALA A 107 5.03 -2.09 -6.21
N MET A 108 5.82 -1.84 -5.16
CA MET A 108 5.77 -0.58 -4.42
C MET A 108 6.22 0.61 -5.27
N GLU A 109 7.25 0.43 -6.09
CA GLU A 109 7.73 1.45 -7.02
C GLU A 109 6.64 1.83 -8.02
N HIS A 110 6.01 0.84 -8.66
CA HIS A 110 4.89 1.07 -9.58
C HIS A 110 3.70 1.79 -8.91
N LEU A 111 3.41 1.44 -7.65
CA LEU A 111 2.38 2.09 -6.84
C LEU A 111 2.71 3.58 -6.63
N TRP A 112 3.96 3.93 -6.27
CA TRP A 112 4.38 5.32 -6.12
C TRP A 112 4.43 6.09 -7.43
N GLN A 113 4.87 5.47 -8.51
CA GLN A 113 4.84 6.09 -9.84
C GLN A 113 3.39 6.44 -10.25
N GLN A 114 2.42 5.51 -10.08
CA GLN A 114 1.02 5.84 -10.35
C GLN A 114 0.46 6.87 -9.35
N ALA A 115 0.85 6.83 -8.08
CA ALA A 115 0.44 7.82 -7.08
C ALA A 115 0.85 9.25 -7.51
N LEU A 116 2.09 9.44 -7.94
CA LEU A 116 2.64 10.74 -8.29
C LEU A 116 2.17 11.21 -9.67
N PHE A 117 2.35 10.41 -10.72
CA PHE A 117 2.11 10.85 -12.09
C PHE A 117 0.65 10.74 -12.54
N LYS A 118 -0.07 9.69 -12.11
CA LYS A 118 -1.44 9.43 -12.58
C LYS A 118 -2.50 10.02 -11.66
N HIS A 119 -2.37 9.83 -10.36
CA HIS A 119 -3.33 10.31 -9.37
C HIS A 119 -3.11 11.79 -9.03
N LEU A 120 -1.96 12.12 -8.44
CA LEU A 120 -1.66 13.49 -8.01
C LEU A 120 -1.29 14.42 -9.17
N ARG A 121 -0.78 13.86 -10.29
CA ARG A 121 -0.36 14.59 -11.50
C ARG A 121 0.65 15.69 -11.20
N VAL A 122 1.69 15.32 -10.47
CA VAL A 122 2.73 16.22 -9.99
C VAL A 122 4.09 15.79 -10.53
N GLU A 123 4.95 16.78 -10.75
CA GLU A 123 6.38 16.54 -10.96
C GLU A 123 7.05 16.39 -9.58
N PRO A 124 7.66 15.23 -9.28
CA PRO A 124 8.23 14.96 -7.95
C PRO A 124 9.40 15.89 -7.61
N GLU A 125 10.18 16.30 -8.61
CA GLU A 125 11.33 17.21 -8.48
C GLU A 125 10.96 18.59 -7.94
N GLU A 126 9.69 18.97 -8.03
CA GLU A 126 9.20 20.29 -7.61
C GLU A 126 8.53 20.29 -6.23
N HIS A 127 8.36 19.12 -5.59
CA HIS A 127 7.60 18.97 -4.34
C HIS A 127 8.39 18.23 -3.26
N VAL A 128 8.19 18.65 -2.00
CA VAL A 128 8.64 17.89 -0.84
C VAL A 128 7.64 16.76 -0.56
N LEU A 129 8.14 15.55 -0.37
CA LEU A 129 7.36 14.36 -0.06
C LEU A 129 7.48 13.98 1.42
N LEU A 130 6.35 13.83 2.09
CA LEU A 130 6.22 13.24 3.42
C LEU A 130 5.64 11.83 3.28
N LEU A 131 6.42 10.82 3.66
CA LEU A 131 5.97 9.44 3.74
C LEU A 131 5.65 9.09 5.19
N ALA A 132 4.45 8.59 5.44
CA ALA A 132 4.10 8.00 6.72
C ALA A 132 4.59 6.55 6.76
N GLU A 133 5.42 6.24 7.74
CA GLU A 133 6.11 4.97 7.87
C GLU A 133 5.96 4.38 9.29
N SER A 134 5.97 3.05 9.37
CA SER A 134 5.89 2.32 10.63
C SER A 134 7.14 2.58 11.47
N PRO A 135 7.01 2.79 12.80
CA PRO A 135 8.16 2.94 13.69
C PRO A 135 9.04 1.70 13.81
N LEU A 136 8.54 0.54 13.33
CA LEU A 136 9.23 -0.74 13.41
C LEU A 136 9.99 -1.11 12.13
N THR A 137 9.97 -0.22 11.13
CA THR A 137 10.68 -0.45 9.88
C THR A 137 12.20 -0.39 10.08
N PRO A 138 12.95 -1.39 9.57
CA PRO A 138 14.40 -1.41 9.66
C PRO A 138 15.06 -0.24 8.91
N PRO A 139 16.23 0.25 9.35
CA PRO A 139 16.99 1.29 8.65
C PRO A 139 17.27 0.95 7.18
N GLU A 140 17.52 -0.32 6.85
CA GLU A 140 17.83 -0.78 5.50
C GLU A 140 16.66 -0.55 4.55
N HIS A 141 15.43 -0.75 5.04
CA HIS A 141 14.22 -0.46 4.25
C HIS A 141 14.05 1.04 4.02
N ARG A 142 14.43 1.88 4.99
CA ARG A 142 14.40 3.35 4.83
C ARG A 142 15.40 3.84 3.79
N GLU A 143 16.59 3.25 3.76
CA GLU A 143 17.59 3.54 2.73
C GLU A 143 17.05 3.20 1.35
N TYR A 144 16.43 2.04 1.20
CA TYR A 144 15.88 1.61 -0.08
C TYR A 144 14.65 2.43 -0.53
N ILE A 145 13.81 2.86 0.41
CA ILE A 145 12.75 3.86 0.13
C ILE A 145 13.36 5.15 -0.41
N ALA A 146 14.43 5.64 0.22
CA ALA A 146 15.11 6.87 -0.20
C ALA A 146 15.79 6.72 -1.57
N GLU A 147 16.31 5.53 -1.89
CA GLU A 147 16.87 5.21 -3.21
C GLU A 147 15.80 5.23 -4.30
N ILE A 148 14.63 4.62 -4.08
CA ILE A 148 13.55 4.62 -5.07
C ILE A 148 12.99 6.03 -5.29
N ILE A 149 12.75 6.77 -4.20
CA ILE A 149 12.10 8.09 -4.27
C ILE A 149 13.13 9.23 -4.33
N PHE A 150 14.36 8.97 -4.79
CA PHE A 150 15.45 9.94 -4.76
C PHE A 150 15.15 11.24 -5.54
N ASN A 151 14.31 11.17 -6.56
CA ASN A 151 14.07 12.27 -7.50
C ASN A 151 12.95 13.24 -7.06
N VAL A 152 12.91 13.56 -5.76
CA VAL A 152 11.99 14.55 -5.17
C VAL A 152 12.75 15.77 -4.67
N ALA A 153 12.07 16.91 -4.53
CA ALA A 153 12.71 18.13 -4.01
C ALA A 153 13.21 17.98 -2.56
N GLY A 154 12.55 17.10 -1.79
CA GLY A 154 12.96 16.71 -0.45
C GLY A 154 12.10 15.55 0.04
N LEU A 155 12.69 14.66 0.84
CA LEU A 155 12.01 13.51 1.42
C LEU A 155 12.02 13.60 2.95
N TYR A 156 10.86 13.48 3.57
CA TYR A 156 10.72 13.33 5.02
C TYR A 156 9.96 12.04 5.34
N MET A 157 10.59 11.15 6.10
CA MET A 157 9.96 9.94 6.61
C MET A 157 9.45 10.20 8.02
N ALA A 158 8.12 10.25 8.15
CA ALA A 158 7.44 10.56 9.39
C ALA A 158 6.88 9.28 10.03
N SER A 159 7.03 9.16 11.35
CA SER A 159 6.49 8.01 12.08
C SER A 159 4.96 8.09 12.19
N GLN A 160 4.25 7.05 11.75
CA GLN A 160 2.78 6.96 11.78
C GLN A 160 2.17 7.30 13.16
N PRO A 161 2.66 6.77 14.30
CA PRO A 161 2.15 7.14 15.63
C PRO A 161 2.32 8.62 15.97
N SER A 162 3.44 9.23 15.60
CA SER A 162 3.67 10.66 15.84
C SER A 162 2.71 11.52 15.01
N LEU A 163 2.42 11.12 13.78
CA LEU A 163 1.40 11.76 12.95
C LEU A 163 -0.01 11.59 13.54
N ALA A 164 -0.35 10.40 14.04
CA ALA A 164 -1.64 10.12 14.67
C ALA A 164 -1.88 10.99 15.92
N LEU A 165 -0.86 11.14 16.78
CA LEU A 165 -0.94 12.05 17.93
C LEU A 165 -1.01 13.52 17.51
N THR A 166 -0.29 13.90 16.47
CA THR A 166 -0.35 15.28 15.94
C THR A 166 -1.77 15.60 15.47
N ALA A 167 -2.42 14.67 14.75
CA ALA A 167 -3.80 14.82 14.30
C ALA A 167 -4.79 14.90 15.49
N ALA A 168 -4.60 14.08 16.52
CA ALA A 168 -5.43 14.14 17.74
C ALA A 168 -5.21 15.46 18.52
N ASN A 169 -3.97 15.96 18.54
CA ASN A 169 -3.61 17.22 19.21
C ASN A 169 -4.30 18.43 18.57
N THR A 170 -4.47 18.44 17.23
CA THR A 170 -5.21 19.51 16.53
C THR A 170 -6.62 19.72 17.09
N ALA A 171 -7.24 18.67 17.63
CA ALA A 171 -8.58 18.75 18.21
C ALA A 171 -8.62 19.17 19.70
N ALA A 172 -7.55 18.99 20.48
CA ALA A 172 -7.65 19.02 21.95
C ALA A 172 -6.43 19.56 22.73
N GLN A 173 -5.42 20.16 22.08
CA GLN A 173 -4.19 20.66 22.76
C GLN A 173 -3.55 19.59 23.68
N VAL A 174 -3.60 18.33 23.23
CA VAL A 174 -3.04 17.21 23.99
C VAL A 174 -1.51 17.30 23.91
N PRO A 175 -0.77 17.09 25.01
CA PRO A 175 0.68 16.97 24.93
C PRO A 175 1.06 15.91 23.89
N MET A 176 2.24 16.05 23.27
CA MET A 176 2.78 15.08 22.29
C MET A 176 3.24 13.77 22.98
N THR A 177 2.52 13.35 24.02
CA THR A 177 2.78 12.21 24.87
C THR A 177 1.50 11.42 25.02
N GLY A 178 1.52 10.14 24.66
CA GLY A 178 0.36 9.27 24.69
C GLY A 178 0.67 7.87 24.18
N VAL A 179 -0.35 7.03 24.12
CA VAL A 179 -0.25 5.70 23.52
C VAL A 179 -1.13 5.66 22.28
N VAL A 180 -0.53 5.34 21.14
CA VAL A 180 -1.26 5.15 19.89
C VAL A 180 -1.60 3.68 19.75
N VAL A 181 -2.88 3.40 19.57
CA VAL A 181 -3.39 2.07 19.21
C VAL A 181 -3.85 2.14 17.77
N ASP A 182 -3.06 1.60 16.86
CA ASP A 182 -3.38 1.52 15.43
C ASP A 182 -3.90 0.13 15.09
N ALA A 183 -5.12 0.04 14.56
CA ALA A 183 -5.75 -1.20 14.14
C ALA A 183 -5.92 -1.19 12.62
N GLY A 184 -4.85 -1.56 11.92
CA GLY A 184 -4.79 -1.58 10.47
C GLY A 184 -5.38 -2.82 9.82
N PHE A 185 -5.19 -2.92 8.49
CA PHE A 185 -5.66 -4.07 7.70
C PHE A 185 -4.86 -5.35 7.99
N GLY A 186 -3.53 -5.28 7.96
CA GLY A 186 -2.66 -6.45 8.12
C GLY A 186 -2.25 -6.76 9.56
N SER A 187 -2.24 -5.75 10.43
CA SER A 187 -1.76 -5.85 11.81
C SER A 187 -2.36 -4.74 12.66
N ALA A 188 -2.29 -4.93 13.98
CA ALA A 188 -2.58 -3.91 14.97
C ALA A 188 -1.33 -3.66 15.80
N SER A 189 -1.06 -2.40 16.14
CA SER A 189 0.10 -2.01 16.92
C SER A 189 -0.27 -1.08 18.07
N VAL A 190 0.50 -1.17 19.14
CA VAL A 190 0.39 -0.31 20.33
C VAL A 190 1.76 0.33 20.52
N VAL A 191 1.81 1.65 20.33
CA VAL A 191 3.06 2.40 20.30
C VAL A 191 2.99 3.57 21.28
N PRO A 192 3.77 3.53 22.37
CA PRO A 192 3.91 4.68 23.26
C PRO A 192 4.80 5.76 22.64
N VAL A 193 4.35 7.00 22.73
CA VAL A 193 5.07 8.20 22.27
C VAL A 193 5.19 9.16 23.45
N VAL A 194 6.37 9.72 23.66
CA VAL A 194 6.65 10.70 24.72
C VAL A 194 7.35 11.90 24.11
N GLU A 195 6.74 13.07 24.25
CA GLU A 195 7.27 14.34 23.70
C GLU A 195 7.62 14.25 22.20
N GLY A 196 6.84 13.49 21.44
CA GLY A 196 7.05 13.24 20.00
C GLY A 196 7.97 12.08 19.67
N TYR A 197 8.69 11.52 20.65
CA TYR A 197 9.58 10.38 20.46
C TYR A 197 8.87 9.05 20.67
N VAL A 198 9.04 8.14 19.72
CA VAL A 198 8.51 6.77 19.82
C VAL A 198 9.40 5.93 20.72
N LEU A 199 8.81 5.31 21.75
CA LEU A 199 9.51 4.39 22.64
C LEU A 199 9.53 2.97 22.06
N GLY A 200 10.39 2.74 21.06
CA GLY A 200 10.47 1.50 20.29
C GLY A 200 10.54 0.21 21.12
N GLY A 201 11.28 0.20 22.25
CA GLY A 201 11.40 -0.97 23.12
C GLY A 201 10.08 -1.41 23.80
N SER A 202 9.13 -0.47 23.92
CA SER A 202 7.80 -0.72 24.49
C SER A 202 6.71 -0.88 23.43
N SER A 203 7.03 -0.70 22.15
CA SER A 203 6.11 -0.94 21.05
C SER A 203 5.77 -2.43 20.95
N ARG A 204 4.49 -2.72 20.72
CA ARG A 204 4.00 -4.09 20.50
C ARG A 204 3.17 -4.13 19.23
N SER A 205 3.31 -5.20 18.48
CA SER A 205 2.53 -5.45 17.27
C SER A 205 1.91 -6.84 17.36
N MET A 206 0.67 -6.94 16.92
CA MET A 206 -0.09 -8.17 16.80
C MET A 206 -0.39 -8.39 15.31
N PRO A 207 -0.09 -9.59 14.75
CA PRO A 207 -0.36 -9.91 13.35
C PRO A 207 -1.85 -10.24 13.13
N VAL A 208 -2.74 -9.46 13.72
CA VAL A 208 -4.19 -9.54 13.58
C VAL A 208 -4.69 -8.15 13.22
N GLY A 209 -5.59 -8.07 12.25
CA GLY A 209 -6.07 -6.80 11.72
C GLY A 209 -7.34 -7.00 10.90
N GLY A 210 -7.75 -5.96 10.17
CA GLY A 210 -8.97 -5.95 9.38
C GLY A 210 -9.10 -7.09 8.36
N ALA A 211 -7.99 -7.62 7.84
CA ALA A 211 -7.97 -8.77 6.93
C ALA A 211 -8.47 -10.05 7.61
N HIS A 212 -8.06 -10.29 8.85
CA HIS A 212 -8.47 -11.45 9.64
C HIS A 212 -9.95 -11.37 10.02
N SER A 213 -10.43 -10.18 10.38
CA SER A 213 -11.85 -9.95 10.62
C SER A 213 -12.68 -10.15 9.35
N THR A 214 -12.20 -9.70 8.19
CA THR A 214 -12.86 -9.97 6.90
C THR A 214 -12.92 -11.47 6.60
N ALA A 215 -11.81 -12.20 6.81
CA ALA A 215 -11.76 -13.65 6.60
C ALA A 215 -12.72 -14.40 7.55
N PHE A 216 -12.85 -13.94 8.80
CA PHE A 216 -13.80 -14.49 9.76
C PHE A 216 -15.26 -14.27 9.30
N VAL A 217 -15.61 -13.06 8.84
CA VAL A 217 -16.95 -12.79 8.27
C VAL A 217 -17.21 -13.66 7.04
N GLN A 218 -16.22 -13.80 6.15
CA GLN A 218 -16.33 -14.67 4.98
C GLN A 218 -16.59 -16.13 5.36
N GLN A 219 -15.93 -16.62 6.42
CA GLN A 219 -16.19 -17.97 6.95
C GLN A 219 -17.62 -18.09 7.47
N LEU A 220 -18.10 -17.14 8.28
CA LEU A 220 -19.48 -17.15 8.79
C LEU A 220 -20.53 -17.12 7.67
N MET A 221 -20.27 -16.40 6.57
CA MET A 221 -21.14 -16.38 5.40
C MET A 221 -21.17 -17.74 4.68
N ARG A 222 -20.02 -18.42 4.59
CA ARG A 222 -19.93 -19.78 4.04
C ARG A 222 -20.67 -20.79 4.90
N ASP A 223 -20.50 -20.72 6.22
CA ASP A 223 -21.15 -21.62 7.17
C ASP A 223 -22.69 -21.47 7.15
N ARG A 224 -23.18 -20.27 6.81
CA ARG A 224 -24.61 -19.98 6.60
C ARG A 224 -25.15 -20.42 5.23
N GLY A 225 -24.29 -20.77 4.28
CA GLY A 225 -24.68 -21.16 2.93
C GLY A 225 -25.12 -20.00 2.04
N GLU A 226 -24.62 -18.78 2.28
CA GLU A 226 -24.97 -17.61 1.45
C GLU A 226 -24.44 -17.79 0.00
N PRO A 227 -25.25 -17.50 -1.04
CA PRO A 227 -24.89 -17.76 -2.44
C PRO A 227 -23.96 -16.66 -2.98
N VAL A 228 -22.70 -16.64 -2.53
CA VAL A 228 -21.68 -15.67 -2.97
C VAL A 228 -20.66 -16.35 -3.88
N PRO A 229 -20.37 -15.81 -5.08
CA PRO A 229 -19.29 -16.29 -5.94
C PRO A 229 -17.95 -16.30 -5.21
N VAL A 230 -17.14 -17.35 -5.41
CA VAL A 230 -15.84 -17.51 -4.73
C VAL A 230 -14.90 -16.34 -5.04
N GLU A 231 -14.95 -15.82 -6.26
CA GLU A 231 -14.12 -14.69 -6.72
C GLU A 231 -14.45 -13.38 -5.98
N GLU A 232 -15.70 -13.16 -5.60
CA GLU A 232 -16.17 -11.94 -4.93
C GLU A 232 -16.29 -12.10 -3.41
N ALA A 233 -16.12 -13.32 -2.89
CA ALA A 233 -16.40 -13.64 -1.49
C ALA A 233 -15.64 -12.75 -0.50
N THR A 234 -14.38 -12.42 -0.78
CA THR A 234 -13.57 -11.55 0.08
C THR A 234 -14.08 -10.11 0.08
N GLU A 235 -14.46 -9.59 -1.08
CA GLU A 235 -14.92 -8.20 -1.22
C GLU A 235 -16.32 -8.02 -0.61
N VAL A 236 -17.21 -8.98 -0.85
CA VAL A 236 -18.54 -8.98 -0.22
C VAL A 236 -18.40 -9.08 1.30
N ALA A 237 -17.54 -9.97 1.82
CA ALA A 237 -17.31 -10.08 3.26
C ALA A 237 -16.74 -8.80 3.87
N ARG A 238 -15.82 -8.13 3.16
CA ARG A 238 -15.27 -6.82 3.57
C ARG A 238 -16.37 -5.77 3.66
N ARG A 239 -17.22 -5.67 2.63
CA ARG A 239 -18.33 -4.73 2.59
C ARG A 239 -19.35 -5.00 3.69
N VAL A 240 -19.67 -6.26 3.96
CA VAL A 240 -20.54 -6.66 5.07
C VAL A 240 -19.96 -6.22 6.41
N LYS A 241 -18.67 -6.52 6.65
CA LYS A 241 -17.96 -6.09 7.86
C LYS A 241 -17.96 -4.57 8.04
N GLU A 242 -17.67 -3.82 6.98
CA GLU A 242 -17.57 -2.35 7.03
C GLU A 242 -18.94 -1.64 7.13
N THR A 243 -20.00 -2.26 6.60
CA THR A 243 -21.35 -1.68 6.63
C THR A 243 -22.13 -2.06 7.89
N TYR A 244 -21.96 -3.29 8.39
CA TYR A 244 -22.79 -3.86 9.46
C TYR A 244 -22.01 -4.25 10.72
N GLY A 245 -20.68 -4.16 10.72
CA GLY A 245 -19.86 -4.51 11.87
C GLY A 245 -20.02 -3.53 13.03
N TYR A 246 -20.16 -4.06 14.24
CA TYR A 246 -20.16 -3.29 15.49
C TYR A 246 -19.60 -4.15 16.62
N THR A 247 -19.17 -3.50 17.71
CA THR A 247 -18.74 -4.19 18.93
C THR A 247 -19.93 -4.39 19.86
N CYS A 248 -20.12 -5.62 20.34
CA CYS A 248 -21.08 -5.91 21.40
C CYS A 248 -20.40 -5.78 22.78
N SER A 249 -21.20 -5.53 23.82
CA SER A 249 -20.70 -5.49 25.20
C SER A 249 -20.41 -6.87 25.77
N ASP A 250 -21.15 -7.89 25.33
CA ASP A 250 -21.01 -9.29 25.71
C ASP A 250 -21.44 -10.19 24.54
N LEU A 251 -20.71 -11.28 24.32
CA LEU A 251 -20.94 -12.24 23.24
C LEU A 251 -21.89 -13.38 23.67
N VAL A 252 -22.01 -13.64 24.98
CA VAL A 252 -22.62 -14.88 25.51
C VAL A 252 -24.03 -14.64 26.08
N LYS A 253 -24.86 -13.84 25.41
CA LYS A 253 -26.28 -13.74 25.74
C LYS A 253 -27.15 -14.55 24.81
#